data_AF-A0A7V0LVE7-F1
#
_entry.id   AF-A0A7V0LVE7-F1
#
_cell.length_a   1.000
_cell.length_b   1.000
_cell.length_c   1.000
_cell.angle_alpha   90.00
_cell.angle_beta   90.00
_cell.angle_gamma   90.00
#
_symmetry.space_group_name_H-M   'P 1'
#
loop_
_entity.id
_entity.type
_entity.pdbx_description
1 polymer ?
#
loop_
_entity_poly.entity_id
_entity_poly.type
_entity_poly.pdbx_seq_one_letter_code
_entity_poly.pdbx_strand_id
1 'polypeptide(L)'
;MKFSEWEKDIFREASNIAISHGITSLSQMLGEPIEMEVPKVHMIKRIEFLKLLAENGISQSFVVMFNITEGLTGLAILQFPKESAILLAATLMGIDPAQIDELDEMGKSAIMEIGNILISVYTDILSILIGESVSLTPPLQASYLYDIEKELSSGELREIEDVVMFINKFKKADGGIESYFYLVPTQDSLRKIITRLEKEIKEG
;
A
#
# COMPACT_ATOMS: atom_id res chain seq x y z
N MET A 1 12.34 15.05 -4.81
CA MET A 1 11.39 16.18 -4.61
C MET A 1 10.63 15.93 -3.31
N LYS A 2 9.90 16.90 -2.73
CA LYS A 2 9.02 16.64 -1.57
C LYS A 2 7.64 17.18 -1.88
N PHE A 3 6.59 16.50 -1.41
CA PHE A 3 5.25 17.06 -1.43
C PHE A 3 5.16 18.26 -0.48
N SER A 4 4.54 19.33 -0.96
CA SER A 4 4.07 20.46 -0.18
C SER A 4 2.99 20.04 0.83
N GLU A 5 2.74 20.88 1.82
CA GLU A 5 1.68 20.60 2.81
C GLU A 5 0.29 20.54 2.16
N TRP A 6 0.04 21.35 1.13
CA TRP A 6 -1.22 21.32 0.42
C TRP A 6 -1.43 20.02 -0.37
N GLU A 7 -0.40 19.54 -1.07
CA GLU A 7 -0.48 18.24 -1.75
C GLU A 7 -0.77 17.13 -0.74
N LYS A 8 -0.12 17.14 0.43
CA LYS A 8 -0.41 16.17 1.51
C LYS A 8 -1.84 16.28 2.04
N ASP A 9 -2.40 17.48 2.10
CA ASP A 9 -3.80 17.68 2.51
C ASP A 9 -4.78 17.09 1.49
N ILE A 10 -4.53 17.22 0.19
CA ILE A 10 -5.33 16.56 -0.85
C ILE A 10 -5.23 15.03 -0.72
N PHE A 11 -4.01 14.49 -0.52
CA PHE A 11 -3.84 13.05 -0.23
C PHE A 11 -4.65 12.62 0.99
N ARG A 12 -4.65 13.42 2.06
CA ARG A 12 -5.42 13.16 3.27
C ARG A 12 -6.93 13.18 3.02
N GLU A 13 -7.43 14.12 2.21
CA GLU A 13 -8.86 14.18 1.85
C GLU A 13 -9.30 12.97 1.03
N ALA A 14 -8.56 12.63 -0.03
CA ALA A 14 -8.80 11.42 -0.81
C ALA A 14 -8.75 10.16 0.05
N SER A 15 -7.80 10.10 0.99
CA SER A 15 -7.68 8.98 1.94
C SER A 15 -8.89 8.86 2.86
N ASN A 16 -9.39 9.96 3.43
CA ASN A 16 -10.57 9.94 4.30
C ASN A 16 -11.80 9.37 3.59
N ILE A 17 -11.98 9.71 2.31
CA ILE A 17 -13.09 9.22 1.49
C ILE A 17 -12.95 7.70 1.27
N ALA A 18 -11.80 7.25 0.78
CA ALA A 18 -11.58 5.85 0.42
C ALA A 18 -11.54 4.90 1.63
N ILE A 19 -10.92 5.32 2.75
CA ILE A 19 -10.75 4.49 3.95
C ILE A 19 -12.08 4.09 4.56
N SER A 20 -13.11 4.93 4.45
CA SER A 20 -14.45 4.64 4.99
C SER A 20 -15.02 3.32 4.47
N HIS A 21 -14.80 3.04 3.18
CA HIS A 21 -15.21 1.76 2.58
C HIS A 21 -14.32 0.60 3.03
N GLY A 22 -13.00 0.81 3.07
CA GLY A 22 -12.03 -0.19 3.55
C GLY A 22 -12.29 -0.65 4.99
N ILE A 23 -12.53 0.29 5.91
CA ILE A 23 -12.86 0.00 7.31
C ILE A 23 -14.09 -0.89 7.41
N THR A 24 -15.12 -0.63 6.61
CA THR A 24 -16.35 -1.42 6.64
C THR A 24 -16.08 -2.87 6.25
N SER A 25 -15.37 -3.10 5.14
CA SER A 25 -15.03 -4.44 4.67
C SER A 25 -14.10 -5.18 5.64
N LEU A 26 -13.08 -4.49 6.16
CA LEU A 26 -12.16 -5.08 7.14
C LEU A 26 -12.87 -5.40 8.46
N SER A 27 -13.75 -4.52 8.95
CA SER A 27 -14.52 -4.77 10.17
C SER A 27 -15.44 -6.00 10.01
N GLN A 28 -16.06 -6.16 8.83
CA GLN A 28 -16.87 -7.34 8.53
C GLN A 28 -16.02 -8.62 8.48
N MET A 29 -14.85 -8.57 7.85
CA MET A 29 -13.93 -9.71 7.77
C MET A 29 -13.36 -10.11 9.13
N LEU A 30 -12.98 -9.14 9.96
CA LEU A 30 -12.38 -9.37 11.28
C LEU A 30 -13.43 -9.61 12.37
N GLY A 31 -14.71 -9.36 12.08
CA GLY A 31 -15.83 -9.58 12.99
C GLY A 31 -15.93 -8.54 14.12
N GLU A 32 -15.21 -7.43 14.01
CA GLU A 32 -15.15 -6.39 15.04
C GLU A 32 -14.83 -5.01 14.44
N PRO A 33 -15.15 -3.91 15.13
CA PRO A 33 -14.80 -2.57 14.67
C PRO A 33 -13.29 -2.40 14.59
N ILE A 34 -12.82 -1.88 13.46
CA ILE A 34 -11.43 -1.45 13.31
C ILE A 34 -11.33 0.06 13.12
N GLU A 35 -10.22 0.62 13.59
CA GLU A 35 -9.84 2.01 13.29
C GLU A 35 -8.65 2.01 12.35
N MET A 36 -8.73 2.77 11.26
CA MET A 36 -7.60 2.98 10.35
C MET A 36 -7.18 4.45 10.39
N GLU A 37 -5.90 4.69 10.66
CA GLU A 37 -5.33 6.03 10.62
C GLU A 37 -5.20 6.49 9.17
N VAL A 38 -5.38 7.79 8.92
CA VAL A 38 -5.07 8.38 7.61
C VAL A 38 -3.59 8.10 7.29
N PRO A 39 -3.27 7.53 6.11
CA PRO A 39 -1.91 7.26 5.72
C PRO A 39 -1.06 8.51 5.73
N LYS A 40 0.16 8.37 6.24
CA LYS A 40 1.19 9.39 6.03
C LYS A 40 1.80 9.18 4.66
N VAL A 41 1.75 10.22 3.82
CA VAL A 41 2.35 10.20 2.48
C VAL A 41 3.73 10.86 2.48
N HIS A 42 4.69 10.18 1.86
CA HIS A 42 6.05 10.66 1.67
C HIS A 42 6.49 10.42 0.23
N MET A 43 7.36 11.28 -0.29
CA MET A 43 8.11 11.00 -1.52
C MET A 43 9.55 10.76 -1.13
N ILE A 44 10.04 9.57 -1.44
CA ILE A 44 11.39 9.10 -1.13
C ILE A 44 12.12 8.74 -2.42
N LYS A 45 13.44 8.65 -2.37
CA LYS A 45 14.22 8.21 -3.53
C LYS A 45 14.18 6.69 -3.67
N ARG A 46 14.26 6.17 -4.91
CA ARG A 46 14.32 4.73 -5.20
C ARG A 46 15.40 4.01 -4.38
N ILE A 47 16.57 4.63 -4.23
CA ILE A 47 17.67 4.06 -3.44
C ILE A 47 17.32 3.96 -1.95
N GLU A 48 16.61 4.95 -1.41
CA GLU A 48 16.13 4.97 -0.03
C GLU A 48 15.01 3.94 0.16
N PHE A 49 14.09 3.83 -0.80
CA PHE A 49 13.06 2.80 -0.83
C PHE A 49 13.64 1.37 -0.80
N LEU A 50 14.60 1.06 -1.68
CA LEU A 50 15.26 -0.25 -1.69
C LEU A 50 16.01 -0.53 -0.38
N LYS A 51 16.63 0.51 0.20
CA LYS A 51 17.27 0.41 1.52
C LYS A 51 16.24 0.11 2.62
N LEU A 52 15.10 0.80 2.66
CA LEU A 52 14.03 0.55 3.62
C LEU A 52 13.50 -0.89 3.51
N LEU A 53 13.31 -1.39 2.28
CA LEU A 53 12.90 -2.77 2.06
C LEU A 53 13.94 -3.79 2.55
N ALA A 54 15.23 -3.50 2.36
CA ALA A 54 16.32 -4.33 2.85
C ALA A 54 16.39 -4.32 4.40
N GLU A 55 16.22 -3.16 5.02
CA GLU A 55 16.28 -2.97 6.48
C GLU A 55 15.06 -3.53 7.21
N ASN A 56 13.86 -3.30 6.68
CA ASN A 56 12.61 -3.84 7.23
C ASN A 56 12.48 -5.36 6.99
N GLY A 57 13.38 -5.95 6.20
CA GLY A 57 13.43 -7.37 5.92
C GLY A 57 12.22 -7.84 5.11
N ILE A 58 12.33 -7.82 3.78
CA ILE A 58 11.34 -8.50 2.91
C ILE A 58 11.18 -9.97 3.32
N SER A 59 12.26 -10.64 3.73
CA SER A 59 12.22 -12.02 4.24
C SER A 59 11.47 -12.17 5.57
N GLN A 60 11.23 -11.07 6.29
CA GLN A 60 10.43 -10.97 7.50
C GLN A 60 9.14 -10.19 7.23
N SER A 61 8.65 -10.19 6.00
CA SER A 61 7.43 -9.52 5.61
C SER A 61 6.63 -10.38 4.64
N PHE A 62 5.32 -10.22 4.64
CA PHE A 62 4.47 -10.66 3.55
C PHE A 62 4.35 -9.51 2.55
N VAL A 63 4.89 -9.68 1.34
CA VAL A 63 4.95 -8.62 0.32
C VAL A 63 4.28 -9.07 -0.96
N VAL A 64 3.41 -8.22 -1.49
CA VAL A 64 2.74 -8.43 -2.77
C VAL A 64 2.86 -7.20 -3.65
N MET A 65 2.97 -7.43 -4.95
CA MET A 65 3.15 -6.43 -5.97
C MET A 65 2.01 -6.49 -6.98
N PHE A 66 1.65 -5.36 -7.54
CA PHE A 66 0.62 -5.20 -8.55
C PHE A 66 1.12 -4.25 -9.63
N ASN A 67 1.04 -4.65 -10.89
CA ASN A 67 1.29 -3.72 -11.99
C ASN A 67 0.03 -2.87 -12.21
N ILE A 68 0.21 -1.57 -12.38
CA ILE A 68 -0.90 -0.65 -12.71
C ILE A 68 -1.07 -0.63 -14.22
N THR A 69 -2.29 -0.91 -14.68
CA THR A 69 -2.58 -1.11 -16.11
C THR A 69 -3.51 -0.06 -16.71
N GLU A 70 -4.20 0.72 -15.89
CA GLU A 70 -5.15 1.74 -16.33
C GLU A 70 -5.10 2.95 -15.40
N GLY A 71 -5.38 4.14 -15.94
CA GLY A 71 -5.37 5.42 -15.22
C GLY A 71 -3.96 5.96 -14.96
N LEU A 72 -3.08 5.08 -14.47
CA LEU A 72 -1.65 5.29 -14.25
C LEU A 72 -0.87 4.07 -14.77
N THR A 73 0.44 4.25 -14.89
CA THR A 73 1.40 3.17 -15.16
C THR A 73 2.41 3.14 -14.01
N GLY A 74 2.69 1.97 -13.48
CA GLY A 74 3.66 1.82 -12.40
C GLY A 74 3.58 0.47 -11.71
N LEU A 75 4.30 0.37 -10.59
CA LEU A 75 4.27 -0.76 -9.68
C LEU A 75 3.70 -0.30 -8.34
N ALA A 76 2.66 -1.00 -7.86
CA ALA A 76 2.13 -0.86 -6.52
C ALA A 76 2.62 -2.03 -5.67
N ILE A 77 3.04 -1.77 -4.44
CA ILE A 77 3.61 -2.77 -3.53
C ILE A 77 2.93 -2.63 -2.17
N LEU A 78 2.38 -3.71 -1.66
CA LEU A 78 1.83 -3.79 -0.32
C LEU A 78 2.69 -4.73 0.53
N GLN A 79 3.16 -4.22 1.66
CA GLN A 79 4.03 -4.93 2.59
C GLN A 79 3.38 -4.97 3.97
N PHE A 80 3.33 -6.18 4.54
CA PHE A 80 2.96 -6.43 5.93
C PHE A 80 4.18 -6.97 6.67
N PRO A 81 4.70 -6.27 7.69
CA PRO A 81 5.72 -6.84 8.57
C PRO A 81 5.24 -8.17 9.18
N LYS A 82 6.16 -9.10 9.46
CA LYS A 82 5.84 -10.45 9.97
C LYS A 82 4.88 -10.43 11.15
N GLU A 83 5.12 -9.57 12.14
CA GLU A 83 4.25 -9.46 13.32
C GLU A 83 2.82 -9.06 12.96
N SER A 84 2.67 -8.07 12.09
CA SER A 84 1.36 -7.63 11.58
C SER A 84 0.69 -8.72 10.75
N ALA A 85 1.47 -9.43 9.93
CA ALA A 85 0.96 -10.49 9.08
C ALA A 85 0.47 -11.70 9.91
N ILE A 86 1.21 -12.07 10.96
CA ILE A 86 0.80 -13.10 11.93
C ILE A 86 -0.46 -12.68 12.68
N LEU A 87 -0.49 -11.45 13.21
CA LEU A 87 -1.63 -10.95 13.99
C LEU A 87 -2.93 -10.94 13.16
N LEU A 88 -2.84 -10.49 11.91
CA LEU A 88 -3.96 -10.50 10.97
C LEU A 88 -4.44 -11.92 10.65
N ALA A 89 -3.52 -12.84 10.35
CA ALA A 89 -3.85 -14.21 10.01
C ALA A 89 -4.50 -14.93 11.21
N ALA A 90 -3.91 -14.78 12.39
CA ALA A 90 -4.46 -15.32 13.63
C ALA A 90 -5.87 -14.79 13.92
N THR A 91 -6.10 -13.50 13.70
CA THR A 91 -7.41 -12.87 13.90
C THR A 91 -8.45 -13.46 12.96
N LEU A 92 -8.15 -13.59 11.67
CA LEU A 92 -9.06 -14.20 10.70
C LEU A 92 -9.32 -15.70 10.97
N MET A 93 -8.32 -16.41 11.47
CA MET A 93 -8.42 -17.83 11.78
C MET A 93 -9.05 -18.09 13.17
N GLY A 94 -9.23 -17.05 13.99
CA GLY A 94 -9.76 -17.18 15.35
C GLY A 94 -8.82 -17.94 16.31
N ILE A 95 -7.51 -17.83 16.11
CA ILE A 95 -6.49 -18.48 16.94
C ILE A 95 -5.59 -17.46 17.62
N ASP A 96 -4.84 -17.91 18.64
CA ASP A 96 -3.87 -17.06 19.33
C ASP A 96 -2.65 -16.82 18.42
N PRO A 97 -2.23 -15.57 18.15
CA PRO A 97 -1.05 -15.27 17.33
C PRO A 97 0.23 -15.91 17.87
N ALA A 98 0.34 -16.19 19.17
CA ALA A 98 1.48 -16.89 19.76
C ALA A 98 1.60 -18.35 19.28
N GLN A 99 0.59 -18.89 18.61
CA GLN A 99 0.61 -20.23 18.00
C GLN A 99 1.16 -20.24 16.56
N ILE A 100 1.44 -19.06 15.98
CA ILE A 100 1.91 -18.92 14.61
C ILE A 100 3.36 -18.41 14.63
N ASP A 101 4.33 -19.30 14.43
CA ASP A 101 5.74 -18.92 14.25
C ASP A 101 6.01 -18.39 12.83
N GLU A 102 5.34 -18.98 11.83
CA GLU A 102 5.41 -18.63 10.41
C GLU A 102 4.04 -18.82 9.75
N LEU A 103 3.76 -18.03 8.71
CA LEU A 103 2.52 -18.15 7.95
C LEU A 103 2.56 -19.40 7.06
N ASP A 104 1.66 -20.34 7.33
CA ASP A 104 1.34 -21.43 6.43
C ASP A 104 0.50 -20.96 5.24
N GLU A 105 0.12 -21.87 4.33
CA GLU A 105 -0.65 -21.51 3.14
C GLU A 105 -2.04 -20.92 3.48
N MET A 106 -2.64 -21.33 4.60
CA MET A 106 -3.91 -20.78 5.06
C MET A 106 -3.73 -19.36 5.57
N GLY A 107 -2.70 -19.12 6.40
CA GLY A 107 -2.35 -17.79 6.89
C GLY A 107 -1.98 -16.83 5.75
N LYS A 108 -1.19 -17.29 4.77
CA LYS A 108 -0.89 -16.48 3.56
C LYS A 108 -2.18 -16.12 2.79
N SER A 109 -3.09 -17.08 2.62
CA SER A 109 -4.37 -16.84 1.94
C SER A 109 -5.24 -15.83 2.70
N ALA A 110 -5.25 -15.92 4.03
CA ALA A 110 -5.96 -14.98 4.89
C ALA A 110 -5.42 -13.55 4.73
N ILE A 111 -4.09 -13.39 4.69
CA ILE A 111 -3.44 -12.09 4.47
C ILE A 111 -3.67 -11.56 3.06
N MET A 112 -3.68 -12.43 2.05
CA MET A 112 -4.02 -12.02 0.69
C MET A 112 -5.41 -11.39 0.60
N GLU A 113 -6.40 -11.93 1.32
CA GLU A 113 -7.76 -11.39 1.30
C GLU A 113 -7.83 -9.99 1.93
N ILE A 114 -7.11 -9.77 3.04
CA ILE A 114 -6.96 -8.42 3.64
C ILE A 114 -6.19 -7.50 2.69
N GLY A 115 -5.15 -8.03 2.03
CA GLY A 115 -4.39 -7.31 1.02
C GLY A 115 -5.26 -6.83 -0.14
N ASN A 116 -6.23 -7.64 -0.58
CA ASN A 116 -7.18 -7.30 -1.63
C ASN A 116 -8.13 -6.15 -1.22
N ILE A 117 -8.50 -6.05 0.05
CA ILE A 117 -9.25 -4.88 0.55
C ILE A 117 -8.37 -3.65 0.63
N LEU A 118 -7.18 -3.77 1.20
CA LEU A 118 -6.29 -2.61 1.34
C LEU A 118 -5.88 -2.06 -0.03
N ILE A 119 -5.60 -2.94 -1.00
CA ILE A 119 -5.25 -2.49 -2.36
C ILE A 119 -6.43 -1.80 -3.05
N SER A 120 -7.68 -2.20 -2.81
CA SER A 120 -8.84 -1.49 -3.35
C SER A 120 -8.94 -0.08 -2.77
N VAL A 121 -8.69 0.08 -1.46
CA VAL A 121 -8.65 1.41 -0.82
C VAL A 121 -7.60 2.31 -1.48
N TYR A 122 -6.38 1.83 -1.73
CA TYR A 122 -5.38 2.67 -2.40
C TYR A 122 -5.72 2.94 -3.85
N THR A 123 -6.32 1.98 -4.55
CA THR A 123 -6.78 2.18 -5.92
C THR A 123 -7.86 3.25 -5.99
N ASP A 124 -8.78 3.29 -5.02
CA ASP A 124 -9.78 4.34 -4.87
C ASP A 124 -9.12 5.70 -4.56
N ILE A 125 -8.15 5.75 -3.64
CA ILE A 125 -7.38 6.97 -3.35
C ILE A 125 -6.75 7.50 -4.64
N LEU A 126 -6.02 6.64 -5.39
CA LEU A 126 -5.38 7.05 -6.63
C LEU A 126 -6.40 7.52 -7.67
N SER A 127 -7.54 6.84 -7.77
CA SER A 127 -8.61 7.20 -8.70
C SER A 127 -9.20 8.58 -8.39
N ILE A 128 -9.44 8.88 -7.10
CA ILE A 128 -9.89 10.19 -6.63
C ILE A 128 -8.85 11.27 -6.99
N LEU A 129 -7.57 11.02 -6.69
CA LEU A 129 -6.50 11.99 -6.93
C LEU A 129 -6.31 12.35 -8.40
N ILE A 130 -6.51 11.40 -9.32
CA ILE A 130 -6.35 11.66 -10.76
C ILE A 130 -7.67 12.02 -11.44
N GLY A 131 -8.81 11.69 -10.82
CA GLY A 131 -10.16 11.88 -11.36
C GLY A 131 -10.55 10.87 -12.46
N GLU A 132 -9.91 9.70 -12.48
CA GLU A 132 -10.11 8.63 -13.46
C GLU A 132 -9.93 7.28 -12.76
N SER A 133 -10.52 6.20 -13.30
CA SER A 133 -10.36 4.86 -12.72
C SER A 133 -8.91 4.36 -12.82
N VAL A 134 -8.46 3.68 -11.76
CA VAL A 134 -7.18 2.96 -11.73
C VAL A 134 -7.44 1.46 -11.66
N SER A 135 -6.71 0.68 -12.47
CA SER A 135 -6.83 -0.78 -12.52
C SER A 135 -5.47 -1.43 -12.29
N LEU A 136 -5.48 -2.58 -11.62
CA LEU A 136 -4.30 -3.36 -11.26
C LEU A 136 -4.34 -4.76 -11.86
N THR A 137 -3.17 -5.35 -12.09
CA THR A 137 -3.05 -6.79 -12.37
C THR A 137 -3.40 -7.61 -11.13
N PRO A 138 -3.61 -8.93 -11.27
CA PRO A 138 -3.56 -9.84 -10.13
C PRO A 138 -2.24 -9.70 -9.34
N PRO A 139 -2.25 -10.01 -8.03
CA PRO A 139 -1.07 -9.89 -7.17
C PRO A 139 0.04 -10.85 -7.57
N LEU A 140 1.28 -10.38 -7.44
CA LEU A 140 2.50 -11.17 -7.53
C LEU A 140 3.22 -11.11 -6.18
N GLN A 141 3.44 -12.26 -5.54
CA GLN A 141 4.15 -12.31 -4.27
C GLN A 141 5.65 -12.06 -4.48
N ALA A 142 6.25 -11.23 -3.63
CA ALA A 142 7.69 -11.03 -3.54
C ALA A 142 8.23 -11.68 -2.25
N SER A 143 9.17 -12.62 -2.39
CA SER A 143 9.80 -13.29 -1.25
C SER A 143 11.20 -12.73 -0.96
N TYR A 144 11.80 -12.08 -1.95
CA TYR A 144 13.14 -11.50 -1.86
C TYR A 144 13.17 -10.09 -2.45
N LEU A 145 14.14 -9.28 -2.02
CA LEU A 145 14.39 -7.97 -2.61
C LEU A 145 14.62 -8.03 -4.13
N TYR A 146 15.28 -9.10 -4.58
CA TYR A 146 15.51 -9.35 -6.00
C TYR A 146 14.21 -9.41 -6.82
N ASP A 147 13.12 -9.94 -6.27
CA ASP A 147 11.83 -10.03 -6.98
C ASP A 147 11.30 -8.62 -7.32
N ILE A 148 11.42 -7.68 -6.37
CA ILE A 148 11.04 -6.29 -6.54
C ILE A 148 12.00 -5.57 -7.49
N GLU A 149 13.32 -5.74 -7.28
CA GLU A 149 14.33 -5.11 -8.13
C GLU A 149 14.23 -5.53 -9.60
N LYS A 150 13.87 -6.78 -9.86
CA LYS A 150 13.64 -7.31 -11.20
C LYS A 150 12.52 -6.54 -11.91
N GLU A 151 11.38 -6.36 -11.25
CA GLU A 151 10.25 -5.59 -11.81
C GLU A 151 10.66 -4.12 -12.05
N LEU A 152 11.33 -3.51 -11.07
CA LEU A 152 11.81 -2.12 -11.17
C LEU A 152 12.93 -1.91 -12.20
N SER A 153 13.57 -2.97 -12.67
CA SER A 153 14.62 -2.92 -13.69
C SER A 153 14.07 -3.15 -15.10
N SER A 154 12.76 -3.34 -15.22
CA SER A 154 12.06 -3.60 -16.48
C SER A 154 11.39 -2.33 -17.02
N GLY A 155 11.30 -2.25 -18.36
CA GLY A 155 10.53 -1.21 -19.06
C GLY A 155 10.84 0.23 -18.61
N GLU A 156 9.77 1.01 -18.44
CA GLU A 156 9.81 2.42 -18.05
C GLU A 156 10.20 2.64 -16.57
N LEU A 157 10.12 1.60 -15.73
CA LEU A 157 10.43 1.71 -14.30
C LEU A 157 11.93 1.84 -14.02
N ARG A 158 12.78 1.48 -14.99
CA ARG A 158 14.24 1.53 -14.86
C ARG A 158 14.76 2.92 -14.52
N GLU A 159 14.18 3.95 -15.13
CA GLU A 159 14.64 5.34 -15.01
C GLU A 159 13.96 6.10 -13.87
N ILE A 160 13.14 5.42 -13.05
CA ILE A 160 12.38 6.06 -11.97
C ILE A 160 13.26 6.27 -10.76
N GLU A 161 13.30 7.53 -10.30
CA GLU A 161 14.06 7.93 -9.11
C GLU A 161 13.20 8.19 -7.88
N ASP A 162 11.92 8.51 -8.05
CA ASP A 162 11.03 8.93 -6.97
C ASP A 162 9.96 7.86 -6.73
N VAL A 163 9.73 7.53 -5.46
CA VAL A 163 8.74 6.56 -4.98
C VAL A 163 7.80 7.28 -4.02
N VAL A 164 6.50 7.07 -4.17
CA VAL A 164 5.48 7.58 -3.26
C VAL A 164 5.16 6.50 -2.24
N MET A 165 5.43 6.79 -0.97
CA MET A 165 5.25 5.87 0.14
C MET A 165 4.09 6.32 1.01
N PHE A 166 3.15 5.41 1.24
CA PHE A 166 2.03 5.55 2.17
C PHE A 166 2.25 4.62 3.36
N ILE A 167 2.33 5.19 4.56
CA ILE A 167 2.50 4.44 5.80
C ILE A 167 1.15 4.36 6.48
N ASN A 168 0.67 3.14 6.71
CA ASN A 168 -0.65 2.89 7.25
C ASN A 168 -0.54 2.14 8.56
N LYS A 169 -1.36 2.58 9.51
CA LYS A 169 -1.54 1.92 10.78
C LYS A 169 -3.03 1.77 11.01
N PHE A 170 -3.44 0.57 11.32
CA PHE A 170 -4.80 0.31 11.75
C PHE A 170 -4.76 -0.48 13.04
N LYS A 171 -5.67 -0.17 13.94
CA LYS A 171 -5.69 -0.70 15.29
C LYS A 171 -6.94 -1.52 15.48
N LYS A 172 -6.72 -2.71 16.02
CA LYS A 172 -7.72 -3.40 16.82
C LYS A 172 -7.61 -2.87 18.26
N ALA A 173 -8.66 -3.02 19.07
CA ALA A 173 -8.71 -2.57 20.46
C ALA A 173 -7.48 -2.98 21.32
N ASP A 174 -6.81 -4.08 20.96
CA ASP A 174 -5.77 -4.72 21.78
C ASP A 174 -4.39 -4.81 21.10
N GLY A 175 -4.23 -4.26 19.89
CA GLY A 175 -2.99 -4.40 19.11
C GLY A 175 -2.93 -3.53 17.85
N GLY A 176 -1.73 -3.02 17.54
CA GLY A 176 -1.47 -2.21 16.34
C GLY A 176 -1.00 -3.06 15.16
N ILE A 177 -1.68 -2.92 14.03
CA ILE A 177 -1.34 -3.57 12.77
C ILE A 177 -0.78 -2.50 11.84
N GLU A 178 0.39 -2.76 11.28
CA GLU A 178 1.04 -1.85 10.34
C GLU A 178 1.07 -2.46 8.94
N SER A 179 0.86 -1.61 7.95
CA SER A 179 1.08 -1.95 6.55
C SER A 179 1.70 -0.78 5.81
N TYR A 180 2.49 -1.11 4.80
CA TYR A 180 3.16 -0.14 3.97
C TYR A 180 2.69 -0.32 2.55
N PHE A 181 2.24 0.77 1.95
CA PHE A 181 1.88 0.81 0.54
C PHE A 181 2.85 1.72 -0.19
N TYR A 182 3.49 1.19 -1.23
CA TYR A 182 4.44 1.92 -2.06
C TYR A 182 3.90 1.98 -3.48
N LEU A 183 3.85 3.20 -4.01
CA LEU A 183 3.59 3.46 -5.41
C LEU A 183 4.91 3.86 -6.05
N VAL A 184 5.34 3.09 -7.05
CA VAL A 184 6.45 3.41 -7.94
C VAL A 184 5.86 3.77 -9.30
N PRO A 185 5.47 5.04 -9.51
CA PRO A 185 4.84 5.46 -10.75
C PRO A 185 5.88 5.66 -11.85
N THR A 186 5.49 5.52 -13.12
CA THR A 186 6.32 6.04 -14.21
C THR A 186 6.43 7.57 -14.14
N GLN A 187 7.39 8.16 -14.84
CA GLN A 187 7.60 9.61 -14.80
C GLN A 187 6.35 10.37 -15.27
N ASP A 188 5.67 9.87 -16.31
CA ASP A 188 4.45 10.47 -16.82
C ASP A 188 3.29 10.32 -15.83
N SER A 189 3.18 9.18 -15.16
CA SER A 189 2.19 8.95 -14.11
C SER A 189 2.39 9.86 -12.90
N LEU A 190 3.65 10.05 -12.47
CA LEU A 190 3.98 10.97 -11.40
C LEU A 190 3.61 12.42 -11.77
N ARG A 191 3.94 12.83 -13.00
CA ARG A 191 3.55 14.15 -13.52
C ARG A 191 2.04 14.31 -13.58
N LYS A 192 1.30 13.28 -13.98
CA LYS A 192 -0.17 13.29 -14.01
C LYS A 192 -0.74 13.53 -12.62
N ILE A 193 -0.26 12.80 -11.60
CA ILE A 193 -0.67 12.99 -10.20
C ILE A 193 -0.41 14.44 -9.77
N ILE A 194 0.83 14.92 -9.89
CA ILE A 194 1.21 16.28 -9.47
C ILE A 194 0.38 17.34 -10.21
N THR A 195 0.20 17.21 -11.51
CA THR A 195 -0.59 18.16 -12.31
C THR A 195 -2.06 18.21 -11.85
N ARG A 196 -2.64 17.08 -11.43
CA ARG A 196 -4.00 17.06 -10.90
C ARG A 196 -4.08 17.70 -9.52
N LEU A 197 -3.13 17.40 -8.64
CA LEU A 197 -3.00 18.05 -7.34
C LEU A 197 -2.90 19.58 -7.50
N GLU A 198 -2.05 20.07 -8.40
CA GLU A 198 -1.86 21.50 -8.67
C GLU A 198 -3.11 22.20 -9.21
N LYS A 199 -3.98 21.48 -9.93
CA LYS A 199 -5.24 22.03 -10.45
C LYS A 199 -6.25 22.26 -9.34
N GLU A 200 -6.37 21.33 -8.40
CA GLU A 200 -7.29 21.51 -7.26
C GLU A 200 -6.89 22.69 -6.37
N ILE A 201 -5.59 22.99 -6.23
CA ILE A 201 -5.12 24.18 -5.50
C ILE A 201 -5.64 25.48 -6.14
N LYS A 202 -5.81 25.50 -7.46
CA LYS A 202 -6.22 26.70 -8.20
C LYS A 202 -7.74 26.89 -8.22
N GLU A 203 -8.49 25.84 -7.90
CA GLU A 203 -9.96 25.80 -7.96
C GLU A 203 -10.61 25.93 -6.57
N GLY A 204 -9.86 25.73 -5.48
CA GLY A 204 -10.27 25.97 -4.08
C GLY A 204 -9.89 27.35 -3.56
#